data_AF-X1L636-F1
#
_entry.id   AF-X1L636-F1
#
_cell.length_a   1.000
_cell.length_b   1.000
_cell.length_c   1.000
_cell.angle_alpha   90.00
_cell.angle_beta   90.00
_cell.angle_gamma   90.00
#
_symmetry.space_group_name_H-M   'P 1'
#
loop_
_entity.id
_entity.type
_entity.pdbx_description
1 polymer ?
#
loop_
_entity_poly.entity_id
_entity_poly.type
_entity_poly.pdbx_seq_one_letter_code
_entity_poly.pdbx_strand_id
1 'polypeptide(L)'
;MELYPVSPAVRRGLREKFGTDDPEQAVRQIVNEVRERGDTALLDLTLKIDGIKLTSLEIDKEQIASAYQEVSKELVSALKLVAERIGSFHRAQKR
;
A
#
# COMPACT_ATOMS: atom_id res chain seq x y z
N MET A 1 7.45 -23.01 10.01
CA MET A 1 6.86 -22.70 8.70
C MET A 1 7.16 -21.25 8.37
N GLU A 2 8.42 -20.92 8.07
CA GLU A 2 8.78 -19.63 7.49
C GLU A 2 8.71 -19.78 5.96
N LEU A 3 7.56 -19.48 5.37
CA LEU A 3 7.35 -19.77 3.95
C LEU A 3 8.01 -18.76 2.99
N TYR A 4 8.64 -17.68 3.49
CA TYR A 4 9.40 -16.74 2.66
C TYR A 4 10.54 -16.10 3.47
N PRO A 5 11.82 -16.45 3.21
CA PRO A 5 12.94 -15.79 3.87
C PRO A 5 13.02 -14.32 3.45
N VAL A 6 13.17 -13.43 4.44
CA VAL A 6 13.29 -11.98 4.21
C VAL A 6 14.54 -11.69 3.39
N SER A 7 14.40 -10.97 2.28
CA SER A 7 15.52 -10.65 1.40
C SER A 7 16.57 -9.77 2.10
N PRO A 8 17.86 -9.84 1.71
CA PRO A 8 18.90 -8.98 2.27
C PRO A 8 18.60 -7.48 2.12
N ALA A 9 17.95 -7.10 1.03
CA ALA A 9 17.53 -5.71 0.79
C ALA A 9 16.51 -5.24 1.82
N VAL A 10 15.51 -6.07 2.13
CA VAL A 10 14.51 -5.77 3.16
C VAL A 10 15.17 -5.68 4.54
N ARG A 11 16.05 -6.61 4.91
CA ARG A 11 16.78 -6.53 6.20
C ARG A 11 17.60 -5.26 6.37
N ARG A 12 18.24 -4.76 5.29
CA ARG A 12 18.93 -3.47 5.33
C ARG A 12 17.96 -2.32 5.55
N GLY A 13 16.86 -2.28 4.78
CA GLY A 13 15.83 -1.25 4.95
C GLY A 13 15.20 -1.26 6.36
N LEU A 14 15.00 -2.45 6.93
CA LEU A 14 14.51 -2.60 8.31
C LEU A 14 15.51 -2.00 9.32
N ARG A 15 16.81 -2.27 9.18
CA ARG A 15 17.82 -1.69 10.08
C ARG A 15 17.91 -0.18 9.93
N GLU A 16 17.95 0.31 8.69
CA GLU A 16 18.08 1.74 8.39
C GLU A 16 16.88 2.54 8.90
N LYS A 17 15.65 2.01 8.77
CA LYS A 17 14.44 2.74 9.12
C LYS A 17 13.94 2.42 10.54
N PHE A 18 14.03 1.18 10.99
CA PHE A 18 13.39 0.71 12.23
C PHE A 18 14.40 0.19 13.28
N GLY A 19 15.70 0.23 13.00
CA GLY A 19 16.74 -0.16 13.95
C GLY A 19 16.77 -1.66 14.27
N THR A 20 16.09 -2.49 13.48
CA THR A 20 16.00 -3.95 13.67
C THR A 20 16.10 -4.66 12.32
N ASP A 21 16.55 -5.91 12.28
CA ASP A 21 16.40 -6.77 11.10
C ASP A 21 15.31 -7.83 11.24
N ASP A 22 14.58 -7.82 12.35
CA ASP A 22 13.39 -8.63 12.59
C ASP A 22 12.13 -7.90 12.06
N PRO A 23 11.45 -8.46 11.04
CA PRO A 23 10.20 -7.89 10.54
C PRO A 23 9.10 -7.84 11.61
N GLU A 24 9.01 -8.80 12.52
CA GLU A 24 7.95 -8.83 13.52
C GLU A 24 8.09 -7.63 14.47
N GLN A 25 9.31 -7.36 14.94
CA GLN A 25 9.60 -6.18 15.75
C GLN A 25 9.27 -4.88 15.00
N ALA A 26 9.66 -4.74 13.73
CA ALA A 26 9.36 -3.54 12.93
C ALA A 26 7.85 -3.34 12.74
N VAL A 27 7.10 -4.41 12.46
CA VAL A 27 5.63 -4.36 12.34
C VAL A 27 4.98 -3.96 13.66
N ARG A 28 5.44 -4.50 14.79
CA ARG A 28 4.94 -4.11 16.12
C ARG A 28 5.17 -2.62 16.40
N GLN A 29 6.32 -2.07 16.03
CA GLN A 29 6.58 -0.63 16.14
C GLN A 29 5.58 0.18 15.30
N ILE A 30 5.44 -0.14 14.01
CA ILE A 30 4.50 0.54 13.09
C ILE A 30 3.08 0.53 13.64
N VAL A 31 2.58 -0.63 14.06
CA VAL A 31 1.21 -0.78 14.59
C VAL A 31 1.01 0.04 15.86
N ASN A 32 1.99 0.06 16.77
CA ASN A 32 1.90 0.84 18.00
C ASN A 32 1.92 2.35 17.70
N GLU A 33 2.81 2.82 16.83
CA GLU A 33 2.86 4.23 16.41
C GLU A 33 1.52 4.69 15.82
N VAL A 34 0.92 3.89 14.93
CA VAL A 34 -0.38 4.21 14.32
C VAL A 34 -1.51 4.19 15.34
N ARG A 35 -1.50 3.25 16.31
CA ARG A 35 -2.51 3.22 17.38
C ARG A 35 -2.44 4.43 18.29
N GLU A 36 -1.24 4.91 18.60
CA GLU A 36 -1.03 6.03 19.52
C GLU A 36 -1.26 7.38 18.86
N ARG A 37 -0.89 7.53 17.58
CA ARG A 37 -0.81 8.83 16.90
C ARG A 37 -1.70 8.97 15.67
N GLY A 38 -2.39 7.90 15.27
CA GLY A 38 -3.30 7.89 14.13
C GLY A 38 -2.65 8.37 12.83
N ASP A 39 -3.34 9.24 12.11
CA ASP A 39 -2.94 9.76 10.79
C ASP A 39 -1.59 10.48 10.80
N THR A 40 -1.20 11.09 11.92
CA THR A 40 0.12 11.72 12.04
C THR A 40 1.23 10.69 11.90
N ALA A 41 1.05 9.50 12.48
CA ALA A 41 2.00 8.39 12.29
C ALA A 41 2.00 7.88 10.85
N LEU A 42 0.84 7.83 10.19
CA LEU A 42 0.77 7.43 8.77
C LEU A 42 1.59 8.38 7.88
N LEU A 43 1.43 9.70 8.04
CA LEU A 43 2.17 10.70 7.26
C LEU A 43 3.69 10.61 7.49
N ASP A 44 4.11 10.45 8.75
CA ASP A 44 5.53 10.29 9.10
C ASP A 44 6.12 8.99 8.57
N LEU A 45 5.37 7.89 8.65
CA LEU A 45 5.80 6.59 8.14
C LEU A 45 5.90 6.60 6.61
N THR A 46 4.97 7.25 5.90
CA THR A 46 5.09 7.44 4.44
C THR A 46 6.34 8.24 4.09
N LEU A 47 6.64 9.33 4.79
CA LEU A 47 7.88 10.08 4.57
C LEU A 47 9.11 9.21 4.86
N LYS A 48 9.09 8.43 5.94
CA LYS A 48 10.20 7.60 6.38
C LYS A 48 10.47 6.41 5.45
N ILE A 49 9.42 5.75 4.95
CA ILE A 49 9.51 4.53 4.14
C ILE A 49 9.68 4.90 2.67
N ASP A 50 8.77 5.72 2.15
CA ASP A 50 8.66 6.03 0.72
C ASP A 50 9.44 7.30 0.33
N GLY A 51 9.87 8.12 1.31
CA GLY A 51 10.54 9.39 1.05
C GLY A 51 9.59 10.49 0.58
N ILE A 52 8.28 10.26 0.64
CA ILE A 52 7.26 11.16 0.11
C ILE A 52 6.57 11.89 1.26
N LYS A 53 6.58 13.22 1.21
CA LYS A 53 5.81 14.05 2.14
C LYS A 53 4.39 14.23 1.60
N LEU A 54 3.41 13.59 2.24
CA LEU A 54 2.00 13.77 1.93
C LEU A 54 1.41 14.95 2.70
N THR A 55 0.42 15.60 2.11
CA THR A 55 -0.40 16.65 2.72
C THR A 55 -1.82 16.19 3.05
N SER A 56 -2.27 15.09 2.45
CA SER A 56 -3.55 14.44 2.66
C SER A 56 -3.39 12.93 2.51
N LEU A 57 -4.19 12.16 3.26
CA LEU A 57 -4.28 10.72 3.11
C LEU A 57 -5.30 10.31 2.05
N GLU A 58 -6.34 11.12 1.86
CA GLU A 58 -7.37 10.87 0.84
C GLU A 58 -6.97 11.55 -0.48
N ILE A 59 -7.16 10.82 -1.58
CA ILE A 59 -7.00 11.35 -2.93
C ILE A 59 -8.25 12.16 -3.29
N ASP A 60 -8.04 13.39 -3.72
CA ASP A 60 -9.08 14.29 -4.16
C ASP A 60 -9.86 13.76 -5.39
N LYS A 61 -11.17 14.04 -5.46
CA LYS A 61 -12.05 13.47 -6.50
C LYS A 61 -11.70 14.03 -7.88
N GLU A 62 -11.32 15.30 -7.95
CA GLU A 62 -10.91 15.99 -9.15
C GLU A 62 -9.58 15.40 -9.64
N GLN A 63 -8.65 15.08 -8.72
CA GLN A 63 -7.43 14.37 -9.08
C GLN A 63 -7.71 12.98 -9.67
N ILE A 64 -8.65 12.22 -9.08
CA ILE A 64 -9.08 10.92 -9.63
C ILE A 64 -9.67 11.09 -11.04
N ALA A 65 -10.54 12.08 -11.23
CA ALA A 65 -11.17 12.35 -12.52
C ALA A 65 -10.14 12.73 -13.59
N SER A 66 -9.16 13.58 -13.25
CA SER A 66 -8.07 13.97 -14.16
C SER A 66 -7.24 12.76 -14.57
N ALA A 67 -6.78 11.97 -13.60
CA ALA A 67 -5.98 10.77 -13.87
C ALA A 67 -6.73 9.79 -14.77
N TYR A 68 -8.06 9.66 -14.63
CA TYR A 68 -8.87 8.82 -15.51
C TYR A 68 -8.87 9.29 -16.97
N GLN A 69 -8.80 10.60 -17.22
CA GLN A 69 -8.74 11.16 -18.58
C GLN A 69 -7.35 11.06 -19.21
N GLU A 70 -6.30 11.00 -18.40
CA GLU A 70 -4.91 10.87 -18.87
C GLU A 70 -4.58 9.45 -19.37
N VAL A 71 -5.34 8.44 -18.94
CA VAL A 71 -5.14 7.05 -19.35
C VAL A 71 -5.84 6.75 -20.67
N SER A 72 -5.20 5.96 -21.53
CA SER A 72 -5.78 5.59 -22.83
C SER A 72 -7.12 4.84 -22.68
N LYS A 73 -8.06 5.13 -23.57
CA LYS A 73 -9.38 4.45 -23.59
C LYS A 73 -9.28 2.94 -23.74
N GLU A 74 -8.26 2.47 -24.45
CA GLU A 74 -7.96 1.05 -24.61
C GLU A 74 -7.59 0.40 -23.28
N LEU A 75 -6.65 1.00 -22.51
CA LEU A 75 -6.24 0.46 -21.21
C LEU A 75 -7.41 0.47 -20.21
N VAL A 76 -8.18 1.56 -20.18
CA VAL A 76 -9.40 1.65 -19.36
C VAL A 76 -10.38 0.52 -19.72
N SER A 77 -10.58 0.24 -21.01
CA SER A 77 -11.50 -0.81 -21.46
C SER A 77 -11.01 -2.21 -21.09
N ALA A 78 -9.70 -2.46 -21.22
CA ALA A 78 -9.07 -3.71 -20.79
C ALA A 78 -9.24 -3.95 -19.28
N LEU A 79 -9.00 -2.93 -18.45
CA LEU A 79 -9.17 -3.02 -16.99
C LEU A 79 -10.63 -3.25 -16.59
N LYS A 80 -11.60 -2.62 -17.29
CA LYS A 80 -13.03 -2.87 -17.07
C LYS A 80 -13.42 -4.32 -17.36
N LEU A 81 -12.94 -4.88 -18.47
CA LEU A 81 -13.18 -6.28 -18.82
C LEU A 81 -12.61 -7.24 -17.77
N VAL A 82 -11.39 -6.96 -17.28
CA VAL A 82 -10.76 -7.75 -16.20
C VAL A 82 -11.59 -7.68 -14.92
N ALA A 83 -12.02 -6.48 -14.51
CA ALA A 83 -12.85 -6.28 -13.34
C ALA A 83 -14.18 -7.05 -13.42
N GLU A 84 -14.83 -7.04 -14.59
CA GLU A 84 -16.06 -7.79 -14.83
C GLU A 84 -15.86 -9.30 -14.66
N ARG A 85 -14.80 -9.86 -15.27
CA ARG A 85 -14.48 -11.30 -15.20
C ARG A 85 -14.17 -11.73 -13.78
N ILE A 86 -13.33 -10.98 -13.07
CA ILE A 86 -13.00 -11.22 -11.66
C ILE A 86 -14.28 -11.17 -10.81
N GLY A 87 -15.11 -10.16 -11.00
CA GLY A 87 -16.37 -10.01 -10.26
C GLY A 87 -17.34 -11.15 -10.52
N SER A 88 -17.51 -11.57 -11.78
CA SER A 88 -18.39 -12.69 -12.15
C SER A 88 -17.91 -14.01 -11.55
N PHE A 89 -16.61 -14.28 -11.57
CA PHE A 89 -16.03 -15.46 -10.94
C PHE A 89 -16.29 -15.49 -9.42
N HIS A 90 -15.99 -14.41 -8.69
CA HIS A 90 -16.19 -14.35 -7.24
C HIS A 90 -17.67 -14.41 -6.84
N ARG A 91 -18.59 -13.84 -7.64
CA ARG A 91 -20.04 -13.97 -7.40
C ARG A 91 -20.50 -15.42 -7.50
N ALA A 92 -19.96 -16.20 -8.44
CA ALA A 92 -20.28 -17.62 -8.59
C ALA A 92 -19.74 -18.51 -7.46
N GLN A 93 -18.76 -18.02 -6.69
CA GLN A 93 -18.19 -18.73 -5.53
C GLN A 93 -18.98 -18.53 -4.23
N LYS A 94 -19.96 -17.61 -4.20
CA LYS A 94 -20.86 -17.45 -3.05
C LYS A 94 -21.85 -18.62 -3.01
N ARG A 95 -21.40 -19.76 -2.51
CA ARG A 95 -22.26 -20.79 -1.90
C ARG A 95 -22.48 -20.47 -0.44
#